data_AF-A0A388Q3M6-F1
#
_entry.id   AF-A0A388Q3M6-F1
#
_cell.length_a   1.000
_cell.length_b   1.000
_cell.length_c   1.000
_cell.angle_alpha   90.00
_cell.angle_beta   90.00
_cell.angle_gamma   90.00
#
_symmetry.space_group_name_H-M   'P 1'
#
loop_
_entity.id
_entity.type
_entity.pdbx_description
1 polymer ?
#
loop_
_entity_poly.entity_id
_entity_poly.type
_entity_poly.pdbx_seq_one_letter_code
_entity_poly.pdbx_strand_id
1 'polypeptide(L)'
;MGRHEEIERKINPALIADESCVTEKDVMKCCEVFDGINIKLTKCGGLTPAFRMIAQAKVLNKKVMMGCMNETEIGSYAIAQFLPLLDYVDMDGPLLLDVPPLKLLGYHEGKVSIMG
;
A
#
# COMPACT_ATOMS: atom_id res chain seq x y z
N MET A 1 5.58 -11.95 -19.36
CA MET A 1 5.10 -10.72 -20.04
C MET A 1 3.81 -11.14 -20.70
N GLY A 2 2.66 -10.79 -20.13
CA GLY A 2 1.37 -11.35 -20.57
C GLY A 2 0.28 -11.34 -19.50
N ARG A 3 -0.69 -10.44 -19.70
CA ARG A 3 -2.05 -10.29 -19.12
C ARG A 3 -2.41 -8.87 -18.65
N HIS A 4 -1.46 -8.02 -18.31
CA HIS A 4 -1.77 -6.64 -17.88
C HIS A 4 -1.86 -5.62 -19.04
N GLU A 5 -1.32 -5.93 -20.22
CA GLU A 5 -1.24 -5.00 -21.36
C GLU A 5 -2.57 -4.83 -22.13
N GLU A 6 -3.56 -5.71 -21.95
CA GLU A 6 -4.83 -5.73 -22.72
C GLU A 6 -6.07 -5.29 -21.92
N ILE A 7 -5.94 -4.36 -20.97
CA ILE A 7 -7.12 -3.86 -20.24
C ILE A 7 -7.85 -2.80 -21.08
N GLU A 8 -8.90 -3.22 -21.80
CA GLU A 8 -9.74 -2.34 -22.63
C GLU A 8 -10.62 -1.42 -21.73
N ARG A 9 -10.33 -0.11 -21.71
CA ARG A 9 -10.92 0.87 -20.78
C ARG A 9 -12.23 1.47 -21.31
N LYS A 10 -13.38 0.91 -20.93
CA LYS A 10 -14.72 1.51 -21.17
C LYS A 10 -15.13 2.57 -20.13
N ILE A 11 -14.61 2.46 -18.91
CA ILE A 11 -14.69 3.42 -17.79
C ILE A 11 -13.31 3.38 -17.13
N ASN A 12 -12.77 4.51 -16.67
CA ASN A 12 -11.36 4.60 -16.29
C ASN A 12 -11.12 4.78 -14.77
N PRO A 13 -11.31 3.74 -13.93
CA PRO A 13 -10.81 3.77 -12.57
C PRO A 13 -9.27 3.69 -12.57
N ALA A 14 -8.64 4.26 -11.55
CA ALA A 14 -7.20 4.13 -11.34
C ALA A 14 -6.83 2.66 -11.13
N LEU A 15 -5.84 2.18 -11.88
CA LEU A 15 -5.30 0.83 -11.76
C LEU A 15 -4.06 0.88 -10.86
N ILE A 16 -4.11 0.20 -9.72
CA ILE A 16 -3.03 0.17 -8.73
C ILE A 16 -2.42 -1.23 -8.70
N ALA A 17 -1.10 -1.34 -8.87
CA ALA A 17 -0.40 -2.62 -8.86
C ALA A 17 -0.19 -3.14 -7.43
N ASP A 18 -0.86 -4.23 -7.05
CA ASP A 18 -0.60 -4.94 -5.80
C ASP A 18 0.34 -6.13 -6.03
N GLU A 19 -0.15 -7.31 -6.42
CA GLU A 19 0.67 -8.52 -6.57
C GLU A 19 1.72 -8.39 -7.69
N SER A 20 1.51 -7.49 -8.65
CA SER A 20 2.46 -7.21 -9.72
C SER A 20 3.67 -6.39 -9.24
N CYS A 21 3.56 -5.68 -8.10
CA CYS A 21 4.62 -4.86 -7.53
C CYS A 21 4.99 -5.37 -6.12
N VAL A 22 6.02 -6.22 -6.06
CA VAL A 22 6.43 -6.89 -4.80
C VAL A 22 7.65 -6.21 -4.20
N THR A 23 8.63 -5.89 -5.04
CA THR A 23 9.95 -5.36 -4.64
C THR A 23 10.26 -4.05 -5.34
N GLU A 24 11.33 -3.37 -4.90
CA GLU A 24 11.83 -2.13 -5.54
C GLU A 24 12.09 -2.28 -7.03
N LYS A 25 12.53 -3.46 -7.48
CA LYS A 25 12.84 -3.74 -8.89
C LYS A 25 11.59 -3.73 -9.78
N ASP A 26 10.41 -3.95 -9.20
CA ASP A 26 9.17 -4.06 -9.93
C ASP A 26 8.52 -2.70 -10.19
N VAL A 27 8.88 -1.66 -9.41
CA VAL A 27 8.24 -0.34 -9.43
C VAL A 27 8.25 0.26 -10.83
N MET A 28 9.43 0.33 -11.46
CA MET A 28 9.58 0.95 -12.79
C MET A 28 8.64 0.31 -13.81
N LYS A 29 8.67 -1.03 -13.89
CA LYS A 29 7.84 -1.79 -14.81
C LYS A 29 6.34 -1.67 -14.50
N CYS A 30 5.97 -1.66 -13.22
CA CYS A 30 4.57 -1.46 -12.85
C CYS A 30 4.09 -0.06 -13.24
N CYS A 31 4.91 0.97 -13.04
CA CYS A 31 4.57 2.33 -13.39
C CYS A 31 4.43 2.56 -14.91
N GLU A 32 4.91 1.66 -15.78
CA GLU A 32 4.65 1.73 -17.23
C GLU A 32 3.19 1.37 -17.58
N VAL A 33 2.54 0.53 -16.76
CA VAL A 33 1.22 -0.05 -17.07
C VAL A 33 0.12 0.45 -16.12
N PHE A 34 0.46 0.67 -14.86
CA PHE A 34 -0.47 1.03 -13.80
C PHE A 34 -0.42 2.54 -13.48
N ASP A 35 -1.51 3.07 -12.94
CA ASP A 35 -1.62 4.46 -12.49
C ASP A 35 -0.96 4.67 -11.12
N GLY A 36 -0.72 3.58 -10.38
CA GLY A 36 -0.05 3.58 -9.09
C GLY A 36 0.39 2.21 -8.62
N ILE A 37 0.96 2.17 -7.41
CA ILE A 37 1.43 0.94 -6.76
C ILE A 37 0.83 0.81 -5.35
N ASN A 38 0.57 -0.44 -4.92
CA ASN A 38 0.19 -0.79 -3.55
C ASN A 38 1.37 -1.49 -2.87
N ILE A 39 2.01 -0.78 -1.94
CA ILE A 39 3.15 -1.27 -1.18
C ILE A 39 2.65 -1.95 0.10
N LYS A 40 3.03 -3.21 0.30
CA LYS A 40 2.82 -3.93 1.57
C LYS A 40 4.18 -4.21 2.19
N LEU A 41 4.36 -3.87 3.46
CA LEU A 41 5.64 -4.05 4.16
C LEU A 41 6.12 -5.52 4.12
N THR A 42 5.17 -6.45 4.22
CA THR A 42 5.40 -7.90 4.14
C THR A 42 5.84 -8.39 2.76
N LYS A 43 5.52 -7.67 1.68
CA LYS A 43 6.00 -7.97 0.32
C LYS A 43 7.39 -7.40 0.06
N CYS A 44 7.58 -6.12 0.37
CA CYS A 44 8.78 -5.39 -0.04
C CYS A 44 9.98 -5.57 0.91
N GLY A 45 9.79 -6.23 2.05
CA GLY A 45 10.86 -6.46 3.02
C GLY A 45 11.03 -5.34 4.05
N GLY A 46 9.93 -4.65 4.39
CA GLY A 46 9.89 -3.68 5.48
C GLY A 46 10.01 -2.20 5.07
N LEU A 47 10.33 -1.36 6.05
CA LEU A 47 10.21 0.11 5.97
C LEU A 47 11.17 0.74 4.96
N THR A 48 12.44 0.31 4.95
CA THR A 48 13.47 0.92 4.10
C THR A 48 13.19 0.69 2.61
N PRO A 49 12.88 -0.54 2.14
CA PRO A 49 12.42 -0.75 0.77
C PRO A 49 11.14 0.04 0.45
N ALA A 50 10.15 0.05 1.36
CA ALA A 50 8.91 0.80 1.15
C ALA A 50 9.17 2.28 0.90
N PHE A 51 10.00 2.93 1.71
CA PHE A 51 10.34 4.34 1.53
C PHE A 51 10.97 4.64 0.16
N ARG A 52 11.86 3.76 -0.32
CA ARG A 52 12.48 3.88 -1.65
C ARG A 52 11.48 3.65 -2.78
N MET A 53 10.58 2.68 -2.64
CA MET A 53 9.48 2.45 -3.59
C MET A 53 8.56 3.67 -3.70
N ILE A 54 8.19 4.28 -2.57
CA ILE A 54 7.39 5.52 -2.53
C ILE A 54 8.11 6.64 -3.28
N ALA A 55 9.39 6.87 -2.96
CA ALA A 55 10.19 7.91 -3.62
C ALA A 55 10.25 7.71 -5.14
N GLN A 56 10.50 6.47 -5.59
CA GLN A 56 10.56 6.15 -7.01
C GLN A 56 9.21 6.34 -7.72
N ALA A 57 8.10 5.86 -7.13
CA ALA A 57 6.77 6.06 -7.70
C ALA A 57 6.40 7.55 -7.82
N LYS A 58 6.77 8.37 -6.82
CA LYS A 58 6.56 9.83 -6.86
C LYS A 58 7.36 10.51 -7.96
N VAL A 59 8.62 10.13 -8.17
CA VAL A 59 9.43 10.63 -9.30
C VAL A 59 8.79 10.29 -10.64
N LEU A 60 8.13 9.15 -10.74
CA LEU A 60 7.40 8.71 -11.94
C LEU A 60 5.98 9.30 -12.04
N ASN A 61 5.62 10.23 -11.16
CA ASN A 61 4.30 10.88 -11.08
C ASN A 61 3.14 9.89 -10.96
N LYS A 62 3.32 8.83 -10.15
CA LYS A 62 2.32 7.78 -9.92
C LYS A 62 1.69 7.88 -8.54
N LYS A 63 0.49 7.31 -8.43
CA LYS A 63 -0.24 7.18 -7.16
C LYS A 63 0.44 6.16 -6.25
N VAL A 64 0.46 6.45 -4.96
CA VAL A 64 1.04 5.59 -3.95
C VAL A 64 -0.03 5.17 -2.95
N MET A 65 -0.25 3.87 -2.85
CA MET A 65 -1.05 3.25 -1.81
C MET A 65 -0.14 2.40 -0.92
N MET A 66 -0.43 2.32 0.36
CA MET A 66 0.04 1.22 1.21
C MET A 66 -1.13 0.40 1.70
N GLY A 67 -0.93 -0.91 1.74
CA GLY A 67 -1.89 -1.88 2.24
C GLY A 67 -1.24 -2.82 3.25
N CYS A 68 -2.08 -3.63 3.88
CA CYS A 68 -1.64 -4.69 4.78
C CYS A 68 -2.01 -6.08 4.22
N MET A 69 -1.52 -7.10 4.91
CA MET A 69 -2.16 -8.42 4.90
C MET A 69 -3.10 -8.52 6.11
N ASN A 70 -3.65 -9.70 6.40
CA ASN A 70 -4.33 -9.98 7.67
C ASN A 70 -3.29 -10.08 8.80
N GLU A 71 -2.75 -8.93 9.21
CA GLU A 71 -1.66 -8.80 10.16
C GLU A 71 -2.06 -8.01 11.41
N THR A 72 -1.26 -8.13 12.47
CA THR A 72 -1.56 -7.51 13.77
C THR A 72 -1.37 -5.98 13.72
N GLU A 73 -1.91 -5.29 14.73
CA GLU A 73 -1.88 -3.83 14.85
C GLU A 73 -0.49 -3.20 14.72
N ILE A 74 0.58 -3.95 15.02
CA ILE A 74 1.96 -3.47 14.85
C ILE A 74 2.31 -3.19 13.39
N GLY A 75 1.79 -3.99 12.45
CA GLY A 75 2.02 -3.82 11.01
C GLY A 75 1.32 -2.56 10.50
N SER A 76 0.04 -2.41 10.83
CA SER A 76 -0.72 -1.18 10.51
C SER A 76 -0.11 0.04 11.18
N TYR A 77 0.35 -0.04 12.44
CA TYR A 77 1.01 1.08 13.09
C TYR A 77 2.29 1.51 12.38
N ALA A 78 3.03 0.57 11.79
CA ALA A 78 4.18 0.86 10.95
C ALA A 78 3.79 1.54 9.63
N ILE A 79 2.67 1.15 9.00
CA ILE A 79 2.09 1.85 7.83
C ILE A 79 1.70 3.28 8.22
N ALA A 80 1.18 3.51 9.43
CA ALA A 80 0.72 4.82 9.89
C ALA A 80 1.82 5.90 9.79
N GLN A 81 3.09 5.50 9.95
CA GLN A 81 4.25 6.40 9.85
C GLN A 81 4.47 6.95 8.44
N PHE A 82 3.90 6.30 7.41
CA PHE A 82 3.99 6.72 6.02
C PHE A 82 2.81 7.58 5.55
N LEU A 83 1.72 7.72 6.34
CA LEU A 83 0.48 8.36 5.90
C LEU A 83 0.65 9.70 5.16
N PRO A 84 1.53 10.64 5.58
CA PRO A 84 1.73 11.90 4.86
C PRO A 84 2.29 11.74 3.43
N LEU A 85 2.78 10.55 3.09
CA LEU A 85 3.40 10.24 1.81
C LEU A 85 2.48 9.49 0.86
N LEU A 86 1.30 9.06 1.31
CA LEU A 86 0.39 8.17 0.56
C LEU A 86 -0.79 8.95 -0.02
N ASP A 87 -1.25 8.54 -1.21
CA ASP A 87 -2.54 8.98 -1.76
C ASP A 87 -3.71 8.19 -1.15
N TYR A 88 -3.48 6.89 -0.87
CA TYR A 88 -4.46 5.96 -0.34
C TYR A 88 -3.84 5.04 0.70
N VAL A 89 -4.67 4.51 1.59
CA VAL A 89 -4.21 3.54 2.58
C VAL A 89 -5.27 2.49 2.84
N ASP A 90 -4.81 1.26 3.01
CA ASP A 90 -5.56 0.12 3.51
C ASP A 90 -4.85 -0.39 4.79
N MET A 91 -5.54 -0.29 5.93
CA MET A 91 -5.02 -0.57 7.26
C MET A 91 -6.03 -1.38 8.09
N ASP A 92 -6.91 -2.14 7.44
CA ASP A 92 -7.99 -2.88 8.09
C ASP A 92 -7.58 -4.24 8.67
N GLY A 93 -6.36 -4.71 8.38
CA GLY A 93 -5.83 -6.00 8.83
C GLY A 93 -6.11 -6.35 10.30
N PRO A 94 -5.90 -5.43 11.27
CA PRO A 94 -6.15 -5.70 12.68
C PRO A 94 -7.64 -5.92 13.01
N LEU A 95 -8.56 -5.39 12.20
CA LEU A 95 -10.01 -5.58 12.37
C LEU A 95 -10.46 -7.01 11.99
N LEU A 96 -9.60 -7.77 11.33
CA LEU A 96 -9.88 -9.12 10.82
C LEU A 96 -9.32 -10.24 11.71
N LEU A 97 -8.74 -9.90 12.86
CA LEU A 97 -8.06 -10.84 13.76
C LEU A 97 -8.75 -10.92 15.12
N ASP A 98 -8.82 -12.12 15.68
CA ASP A 98 -9.24 -12.37 17.06
C ASP A 98 -8.04 -12.39 18.01
N VAL A 99 -7.39 -11.23 18.16
CA VAL A 99 -6.25 -11.03 19.08
C VAL A 99 -6.45 -9.76 19.90
N PRO A 100 -5.93 -9.69 21.13
CA PRO A 100 -6.03 -8.48 21.94
C PRO A 100 -5.42 -7.26 21.23
N PRO A 101 -6.10 -6.11 21.20
CA PRO A 101 -5.56 -4.90 20.59
C PRO A 101 -4.41 -4.34 21.44
N LEU A 102 -3.39 -3.82 20.78
CA LEU A 102 -2.31 -3.04 21.36
C LEU A 102 -2.75 -1.61 21.70
N LYS A 103 -3.86 -1.14 21.11
CA LYS A 103 -4.45 0.21 21.32
C LYS A 103 -3.51 1.34 20.90
N LEU A 104 -2.77 1.11 19.81
CA LEU A 104 -1.89 2.09 19.16
C LEU A 104 -2.64 2.84 18.04
N LEU A 105 -3.74 2.26 17.54
CA LEU A 105 -4.58 2.80 16.49
C LEU A 105 -6.06 2.79 16.93
N GLY A 106 -6.76 3.85 16.58
CA GLY A 106 -8.20 3.97 16.69
C GLY A 106 -8.86 3.89 15.31
N TYR A 107 -9.95 3.13 15.20
CA TYR A 107 -10.74 2.96 13.98
C TYR A 107 -12.15 3.47 14.21
N HIS A 108 -12.58 4.45 13.42
CA HIS A 108 -13.92 5.04 13.54
C HIS A 108 -14.45 5.52 12.18
N GLU A 109 -15.49 4.87 11.66
CA GLU A 109 -16.19 5.26 10.42
C GLU A 109 -15.23 5.54 9.24
N GLY A 110 -14.28 4.63 9.01
CA GLY A 110 -13.30 4.75 7.93
C GLY A 110 -12.15 5.72 8.21
N LYS A 111 -12.06 6.27 9.42
CA LYS A 111 -10.89 7.05 9.88
C LYS A 111 -10.01 6.22 10.78
N VAL A 112 -8.70 6.35 10.56
CA VAL A 112 -7.66 5.76 11.42
C VAL A 112 -6.94 6.89 12.15
N SER A 113 -6.81 6.78 13.47
CA SER A 113 -6.08 7.73 14.31
C SER A 113 -4.95 7.03 15.04
N ILE A 114 -3.77 7.66 15.09
CA ILE A 114 -2.67 7.19 15.95
C ILE A 114 -3.02 7.56 17.40
N MET A 115 -3.04 6.57 18.29
CA MET A 115 -3.30 6.73 19.71
C MET A 115 -1.97 6.87 20.46
N GLY A 116 -1.91 7.81 21.40
CA GLY A 116 -0.75 8.10 22.25
C GLY A 116 -1.18 8.60 23.61
#